data_AF-A0A821JQZ1-F1
#
_entry.id   AF-A0A821JQZ1-F1
#
_cell.length_a   1.000
_cell.length_b   1.000
_cell.length_c   1.000
_cell.angle_alpha   90.00
_cell.angle_beta   90.00
_cell.angle_gamma   90.00
#
_symmetry.space_group_name_H-M   'P 1'
#
loop_
_entity.id
_entity.type
_entity.pdbx_description
1 polymer ?
#
loop_
_entity_poly.entity_id
_entity_poly.type
_entity_poly.pdbx_seq_one_letter_code
_entity_poly.pdbx_strand_id
1 'polypeptide(L)' 'FDKIFWDPNPTLFAHVNASTSSRGELFLFWCFTKLPVLIVLIAGETANIVEYATDDVIIDRTLIVLRNIFGSVTV' A
#
# COMPACT_ATOMS: atom_id res chain seq x y z
N PHE A 1 -3.64 4.38 11.03
CA PHE A 1 -3.89 5.81 10.74
C PHE A 1 -4.83 6.38 11.79
N ASP A 2 -4.90 7.71 11.97
CA ASP A 2 -5.83 8.33 12.94
C ASP A 2 -7.25 8.50 12.39
N LYS A 3 -7.40 8.62 11.07
CA LYS A 3 -8.69 8.74 10.36
C LYS A 3 -8.67 7.89 9.09
N ILE A 4 -9.84 7.42 8.68
CA ILE A 4 -10.03 6.72 7.40
C ILE A 4 -10.01 7.78 6.29
N PHE A 5 -9.13 7.62 5.31
CA PHE A 5 -9.04 8.48 4.12
C PHE A 5 -9.35 7.75 2.81
N TRP A 6 -9.53 6.43 2.86
CA TRP A 6 -9.90 5.59 1.72
C TRP A 6 -11.40 5.34 1.68
N ASP A 7 -11.90 4.84 0.54
CA ASP A 7 -13.29 4.40 0.41
C ASP A 7 -13.47 3.05 1.14
N PRO A 8 -14.37 2.93 2.14
CA PRO A 8 -14.63 1.66 2.80
C PRO A 8 -15.36 0.63 1.93
N ASN A 9 -15.84 1.00 0.73
CA ASN A 9 -16.54 0.07 -0.17
C ASN A 9 -16.20 0.35 -1.65
N PRO A 10 -15.41 -0.50 -2.34
CA PRO A 10 -15.00 -1.86 -1.96
C PRO A 10 -13.93 -1.89 -0.86
N THR A 11 -13.88 -3.00 -0.12
CA THR A 11 -12.91 -3.19 0.98
C THR A 11 -11.47 -3.32 0.49
N LEU A 12 -11.24 -3.45 -0.82
CA LEU A 12 -9.91 -3.65 -1.40
C LEU A 12 -9.69 -2.71 -2.60
N PHE A 13 -8.43 -2.32 -2.79
CA PHE A 13 -7.98 -1.64 -3.99
C PHE A 13 -6.57 -2.12 -4.36
N ALA A 14 -6.25 -2.08 -5.65
CA ALA A 14 -4.97 -2.57 -6.17
C ALA A 14 -4.10 -1.43 -6.69
N HIS A 15 -2.79 -1.65 -6.66
CA HIS A 15 -1.80 -0.80 -7.29
C HIS A 15 -1.09 -1.58 -8.39
N VAL A 16 -1.07 -1.02 -9.61
CA VAL A 16 -0.41 -1.64 -10.76
C VAL A 16 0.95 -0.98 -10.97
N ASN A 17 2.01 -1.76 -10.78
CA ASN A 17 3.38 -1.32 -11.03
C ASN A 17 3.70 -1.32 -12.54
N ALA A 18 4.61 -0.44 -12.94
CA ALA A 18 4.99 -0.27 -14.34
C ALA A 18 5.92 -1.37 -14.89
N SER A 19 6.57 -2.15 -14.02
CA SER A 19 7.56 -3.16 -14.41
C SER A 19 7.15 -4.56 -13.96
N THR A 20 7.36 -5.56 -14.81
CA THR A 20 7.05 -6.97 -14.52
C THR A 20 7.77 -7.48 -13.27
N SER A 21 8.99 -7.00 -13.01
CA SER A 21 9.81 -7.38 -11.86
C SER A 21 9.30 -6.82 -10.52
N SER A 22 8.57 -5.70 -10.53
CA SER A 22 7.99 -5.08 -9.34
C SER A 22 6.48 -5.29 -9.21
N ARG A 23 5.88 -6.14 -10.05
CA ARG A 23 4.42 -6.38 -10.07
C ARG A 23 3.85 -6.84 -8.72
N GLY A 24 4.68 -7.42 -7.85
CA GLY A 24 4.29 -7.87 -6.52
C GLY A 24 4.56 -6.87 -5.41
N GLU A 25 5.16 -5.70 -5.71
CA GLU A 25 5.41 -4.65 -4.73
C GLU A 25 4.13 -3.88 -4.43
N LEU A 26 3.68 -3.90 -3.17
CA LEU A 26 2.55 -3.08 -2.69
C LEU A 26 1.30 -3.19 -3.58
N PHE A 27 1.03 -4.38 -4.12
CA PHE A 27 0.10 -4.56 -5.23
C PHE A 27 -1.38 -4.57 -4.81
N LEU A 28 -1.67 -4.89 -3.54
CA LEU A 28 -3.02 -5.00 -3.02
C LEU A 28 -3.12 -4.40 -1.63
N PHE A 29 -4.12 -3.55 -1.46
CA PHE A 29 -4.49 -2.96 -0.18
C PHE A 29 -5.86 -3.46 0.24
N TRP A 30 -5.99 -3.79 1.53
CA TRP A 30 -7.21 -4.35 2.09
C TRP A 30 -7.59 -3.65 3.41
N CYS A 31 -8.84 -3.21 3.50
CA CYS A 31 -9.49 -2.75 4.72
C CYS A 31 -10.76 -3.58 5.00
N PHE A 32 -10.66 -4.58 5.88
CA PHE A 32 -11.81 -5.42 6.26
C PHE A 32 -12.50 -4.95 7.54
N THR A 33 -12.01 -3.87 8.16
CA THR A 33 -12.54 -3.34 9.42
C THR A 33 -13.05 -1.91 9.27
N LYS A 34 -13.94 -1.49 10.17
CA LYS A 34 -14.33 -0.08 10.33
C LYS A 34 -13.29 0.75 11.08
N LEU A 35 -12.14 0.17 11.41
CA LEU A 35 -11.02 0.85 12.05
C LEU A 35 -10.09 1.43 10.96
N PRO A 36 -9.35 2.49 11.25
CA PRO A 36 -8.39 3.11 10.33
C PRO A 36 -7.10 2.28 10.18
N VAL A 37 -7.27 1.02 9.77
CA VAL A 37 -6.20 0.04 9.52
C VAL A 37 -6.27 -0.39 8.07
N LEU A 38 -5.13 -0.28 7.39
CA LEU A 38 -4.93 -0.71 6.03
C LEU A 38 -3.85 -1.79 6.02
N ILE A 39 -4.11 -2.90 5.34
CA ILE A 39 -3.12 -3.95 5.14
C ILE A 39 -2.66 -3.90 3.70
N VAL A 40 -1.34 -3.86 3.48
CA VAL A 40 -0.75 -3.99 2.16
C VAL A 40 -0.11 -5.35 2.00
N LEU A 41 -0.30 -5.96 0.84
CA LEU A 41 0.30 -7.26 0.51
C LEU A 41 1.45 -7.07 -0.47
N ILE A 42 2.52 -7.82 -0.22
CA ILE A 42 3.67 -7.94 -1.11
C ILE A 42 3.76 -9.41 -1.52
N ALA A 43 3.99 -9.68 -2.80
CA ALA A 43 4.00 -11.04 -3.34
C ALA A 43 5.14 -11.27 -4.34
N GLY A 44 5.38 -12.54 -4.67
CA GLY A 44 6.33 -12.95 -5.69
C GLY A 44 7.78 -12.63 -5.34
N GLU A 45 8.60 -12.43 -6.36
CA GLU A 45 10.03 -12.15 -6.22
C GLU A 45 10.31 -10.87 -5.41
N THR A 46 9.39 -9.90 -5.45
CA THR A 46 9.51 -8.65 -4.70
C THR A 46 9.42 -8.87 -3.19
N ALA A 47 8.73 -9.92 -2.71
CA ALA A 47 8.66 -10.21 -1.28
C ALA A 47 10.04 -10.50 -0.68
N ASN A 48 10.88 -11.24 -1.42
CA ASN A 48 12.25 -11.54 -1.00
C ASN A 48 13.11 -10.28 -0.93
N ILE A 49 12.89 -9.33 -1.84
CA ILE A 49 13.67 -8.08 -1.88
C ILE A 49 13.25 -7.15 -0.73
N VAL A 50 11.94 -7.05 -0.47
CA VAL A 50 11.40 -6.17 0.57
C VAL A 50 11.81 -6.63 1.98
N GLU A 51 12.06 -7.92 2.19
CA GLU A 51 12.52 -8.44 3.50
C GLU A 51 13.90 -7.87 3.90
N TYR A 52 14.74 -7.46 2.95
CA TYR A 52 16.02 -6.81 3.24
C TYR A 52 15.92 -5.28 3.40
N ALA A 53 14.75 -4.69 3.12
CA ALA A 53 14.53 -3.27 3.30
C ALA A 53 14.16 -2.96 4.75
N THR A 54 14.61 -1.81 5.24
CA THR A 54 14.22 -1.32 6.56
C THR A 54 12.76 -0.88 6.57
N ASP A 55 12.08 -1.02 7.71
CA ASP A 55 10.67 -0.61 7.88
C ASP A 55 10.39 0.81 7.39
N ASP A 56 11.28 1.78 7.69
CA ASP A 56 11.15 3.17 7.24
C ASP A 56 11.03 3.31 5.72
N VAL A 57 11.79 2.51 4.96
CA VAL A 57 11.78 2.52 3.50
C VAL A 57 10.47 1.93 2.97
N ILE A 58 9.97 0.87 3.60
CA ILE A 58 8.71 0.23 3.23
C ILE A 58 7.54 1.18 3.50
N ILE A 59 7.56 1.86 4.65
CA ILE A 59 6.56 2.85 5.04
C ILE A 59 6.56 4.02 4.06
N ASP A 60 7.73 4.59 3.73
CA ASP A 60 7.83 5.72 2.80
C ASP A 60 7.28 5.38 1.41
N ARG A 61 7.68 4.23 0.85
CA ARG A 61 7.14 3.73 -0.43
C ARG A 61 5.63 3.54 -0.39
N THR A 62 5.13 2.97 0.71
CA THR A 62 3.68 2.77 0.91
C THR A 62 2.94 4.10 0.94
N LEU A 63 3.47 5.10 1.67
CA LEU A 63 2.87 6.43 1.74
C LEU A 63 2.90 7.15 0.38
N ILE A 64 3.95 6.98 -0.42
CA ILE A 64 4.01 7.53 -1.79
C ILE A 64 2.90 6.93 -2.65
N VAL A 65 2.72 5.60 -2.63
CA VAL A 65 1.65 4.93 -3.37
C VAL A 65 0.27 5.42 -2.91
N LEU A 66 0.04 5.51 -1.60
CA LEU A 66 -1.23 5.99 -1.06
C LEU A 66 -1.50 7.46 -1.42
N ARG A 67 -0.48 8.32 -1.38
CA ARG A 67 -0.58 9.73 -1.81
C ARG A 67 -0.88 9.84 -3.31
N ASN A 68 -0.36 8.95 -4.14
CA ASN A 68 -0.67 8.94 -5.56
C ASN A 68 -2.11 8.50 -5.85
N ILE A 69 -2.68 7.62 -5.02
CA ILE A 69 -4.06 7.12 -5.18
C ILE A 69 -5.08 8.12 -4.63
N PHE A 70 -4.88 8.60 -3.40
CA PHE A 70 -5.86 9.43 -2.67
C PHE A 70 -5.55 10.94 -2.74
N GLY A 71 -4.42 11.32 -3.34
CA GLY A 71 -3.94 12.69 -3.38
C GLY A 71 -3.16 13.09 -2.12
N SER A 72 -2.37 14.16 -2.23
CA SER A 72 -1.73 14.78 -1.07
C SER A 72 -2.77 15.63 -0.35
N VAL A 73 -3.43 15.06 0.66
CA VAL A 73 -4.21 15.87 1.60
C VAL A 73 -3.21 16.61 2.49
N THR A 74 -3.05 17.91 2.27
CA THR A 74 -2.52 18.82 3.30
C THR A 74 -3.49 18.75 4.48
N VAL A 75 -3.12 17.97 5.49
CA VAL A 75 -3.78 17.98 6.80
C VAL A 75 -3.21 19.12 7.62
#